data_AF-A0A154PRX8-F1
#
_entry.id   AF-A0A154PRX8-F1
#
_cell.length_a   1.000
_cell.length_b   1.000
_cell.length_c   1.000
_cell.angle_alpha   90.00
_cell.angle_beta   90.00
_cell.angle_gamma   90.00
#
_symmetry.space_group_name_H-M   'P 1'
#
loop_
_entity.id
_entity.type
_entity.pdbx_description
1 polymer ?
#
loop_
_entity_poly.entity_id
_entity_poly.type
_entity_poly.pdbx_seq_one_letter_code
_entity_poly.pdbx_strand_id
1 'polypeptide(L)'
;GELLRSNLEDVIRVSEPLAAWHVSETPCGLIAAFAREVDAEKLLQRGDLARVFEGPVQVARFSAKDSRYRQAVLLRDVPWAIPLQDINSALSKQGIATGSVERWRQYVRVEVLDAGHYELLLRQGLVFFGAARFSAIPERWWRGGTGNGGGYRQCPVRQQLSNATPISITLSTTRIGNQYPVNTATKTSPSSHEQQPLKSSQS
;
A
#
# COMPACT_ATOMS: atom_id res chain seq x y z
N GLY A 1 -13.53 26.93 1.16
CA GLY A 1 -12.09 27.25 1.20
C GLY A 1 -11.37 26.47 0.12
N GLU A 2 -10.33 27.07 -0.47
CA GLU A 2 -9.37 26.37 -1.32
C GLU A 2 -8.44 25.51 -0.44
N LEU A 3 -8.09 24.30 -0.90
CA LEU A 3 -7.20 23.40 -0.16
C LEU A 3 -5.75 23.79 -0.36
N LEU A 4 -5.33 24.84 0.33
CA LEU A 4 -3.95 25.28 0.28
C LEU A 4 -3.06 24.36 1.11
N ARG A 5 -2.03 23.81 0.47
CA ARG A 5 -0.97 23.06 1.13
C ARG A 5 -0.36 23.82 2.30
N SER A 6 -0.09 25.11 2.13
CA SER A 6 0.52 25.97 3.16
C SER A 6 -0.28 25.97 4.47
N ASN A 7 -1.60 26.03 4.38
CA ASN A 7 -2.47 25.99 5.57
C ASN A 7 -2.31 24.67 6.33
N LEU A 8 -2.25 23.54 5.62
CA LEU A 8 -2.04 22.25 6.26
C LEU A 8 -0.64 22.15 6.89
N GLU A 9 0.39 22.66 6.20
CA GLU A 9 1.74 22.70 6.74
C GLU A 9 1.84 23.54 8.02
N ASP A 10 1.15 24.67 8.08
CA ASP A 10 1.11 25.53 9.26
C ASP A 10 0.44 24.83 10.45
N VAL A 11 -0.69 24.16 10.23
CA VAL A 11 -1.35 23.37 11.28
C VAL A 11 -0.46 22.24 11.77
N ILE A 12 0.26 21.57 10.85
CA ILE A 12 1.22 20.53 11.22
C ILE A 12 2.36 21.13 12.04
N ARG A 13 2.92 22.27 11.66
CA ARG A 13 3.96 22.96 12.44
C ARG A 13 3.48 23.29 13.85
N VAL A 14 2.26 23.81 13.99
CA VAL A 14 1.64 24.12 15.30
C VAL A 14 1.42 22.87 16.15
N SER A 15 1.25 21.70 15.54
CA SER A 15 1.11 20.43 16.27
C SER A 15 2.42 19.87 16.85
N GLU A 16 3.57 20.50 16.55
CA GLU A 16 4.91 20.12 17.03
C GLU A 16 5.23 18.62 16.81
N PRO A 17 5.35 18.19 15.55
CA PRO A 17 5.69 16.81 15.21
C PRO A 17 7.13 16.49 15.64
N LEU A 18 7.33 15.31 16.20
CA LEU A 18 8.63 14.86 16.69
C LEU A 18 9.52 14.28 15.58
N ALA A 19 8.91 13.85 14.47
CA ALA A 19 9.61 13.28 13.33
C ALA A 19 9.29 14.02 12.03
N ALA A 20 10.02 13.65 10.97
CA ALA A 20 9.81 14.20 9.64
C ALA A 20 8.38 13.95 9.14
N TRP A 21 7.89 14.89 8.34
CA TRP A 21 6.58 14.86 7.69
C TRP A 21 6.67 15.56 6.32
N HIS A 22 5.70 15.30 5.45
CA HIS A 22 5.63 15.90 4.11
C HIS A 22 4.18 16.03 3.66
N VAL A 23 3.83 17.15 3.02
CA VAL A 23 2.51 17.37 2.42
C VAL A 23 2.60 17.36 0.90
N SER A 24 1.72 16.59 0.25
CA SER A 24 1.61 16.47 -1.20
C SER A 24 0.21 16.87 -1.65
N GLU A 25 0.11 17.60 -2.75
CA GLU A 25 -1.16 17.91 -3.39
C GLU A 25 -1.55 16.82 -4.38
N THR A 26 -2.84 16.49 -4.42
CA THR A 26 -3.42 15.54 -5.38
C THR A 26 -4.70 16.09 -5.97
N PRO A 27 -5.17 15.58 -7.12
CA PRO A 27 -6.42 16.05 -7.72
C PRO A 27 -7.68 15.90 -6.85
N CYS A 28 -7.61 15.06 -5.80
CA CYS A 28 -8.71 14.80 -4.87
C CYS A 28 -8.49 15.37 -3.46
N GLY A 29 -7.40 16.10 -3.21
CA GLY A 29 -7.13 16.74 -1.91
C GLY A 29 -5.66 16.71 -1.50
N LEU A 30 -5.41 16.86 -0.20
CA LEU A 30 -4.06 16.93 0.38
C LEU A 30 -3.67 15.61 1.05
N ILE A 31 -2.44 15.17 0.85
CA ILE A 31 -1.85 14.02 1.52
C ILE A 31 -0.76 14.50 2.48
N ALA A 32 -0.93 14.27 3.78
CA ALA A 32 0.11 14.47 4.78
C ALA A 32 0.72 13.13 5.19
N ALA A 33 1.99 12.91 4.89
CA ALA A 33 2.75 11.74 5.28
C ALA A 33 3.55 12.05 6.55
N PHE A 34 3.49 11.16 7.54
CA PHE A 34 4.21 11.27 8.81
C PHE A 34 5.12 10.07 9.01
N ALA A 35 6.35 10.31 9.45
CA ALA A 35 7.25 9.22 9.84
C ALA A 35 6.79 8.51 11.12
N ARG A 36 6.09 9.21 12.02
CA ARG A 36 5.54 8.65 13.26
C ARG A 36 4.02 8.82 13.31
N GLU A 37 3.35 7.75 13.68
CA GLU A 37 1.90 7.70 13.80
C GLU A 37 1.36 8.65 14.90
N VAL A 38 2.11 8.82 15.98
CA VAL A 38 1.76 9.74 17.08
C VAL A 38 1.66 11.20 16.61
N ASP A 39 2.46 11.61 15.63
CA ASP A 39 2.42 12.98 15.12
C ASP A 39 1.16 13.22 14.27
N ALA A 40 0.73 12.22 13.50
CA ALA A 40 -0.56 12.25 12.80
C ALA A 40 -1.75 12.28 13.79
N GLU A 41 -1.64 11.61 14.93
CA GLU A 41 -2.65 11.64 15.99
C GLU A 41 -2.78 13.01 16.65
N LYS A 42 -1.65 13.66 16.95
CA LYS A 42 -1.65 15.02 17.49
C LYS A 42 -2.36 15.99 16.56
N LEU A 43 -2.11 15.88 15.25
CA LEU A 43 -2.79 16.69 14.24
C LEU A 43 -4.31 16.46 14.27
N LEU A 44 -4.76 15.21 14.33
CA LEU A 44 -6.19 14.88 14.37
C LEU A 44 -6.89 15.33 15.65
N GLN A 45 -6.19 15.27 16.79
CA GLN A 45 -6.77 15.62 18.09
C GLN A 45 -6.76 17.13 18.36
N ARG A 46 -5.76 17.85 17.87
CA ARG A 46 -5.55 19.28 18.18
C ARG A 46 -5.87 20.20 17.00
N GLY A 47 -5.80 19.71 15.78
CA GLY A 47 -6.06 20.49 14.58
C GLY A 47 -7.55 20.64 14.35
N ASP A 48 -8.10 21.83 14.57
CA ASP A 48 -9.44 22.18 14.09
C ASP A 48 -9.37 22.47 12.58
N LEU A 49 -9.26 21.40 11.79
CA LEU A 49 -9.13 21.47 10.34
C LEU A 49 -10.36 22.11 9.69
N ALA A 50 -11.54 21.97 10.30
CA ALA A 50 -12.76 22.57 9.78
C ALA A 50 -12.71 24.11 9.85
N ARG A 51 -12.14 24.67 10.92
CA ARG A 51 -11.87 26.12 11.01
C ARG A 51 -10.83 26.58 10.03
N VAL A 52 -9.73 25.84 9.89
CA VAL A 52 -8.59 26.21 9.02
C VAL A 52 -8.99 26.29 7.54
N PHE A 53 -9.87 25.40 7.09
CA PHE A 53 -10.32 25.36 5.70
C PHE A 53 -11.69 26.00 5.47
N GLU A 54 -12.24 26.66 6.51
CA GLU A 54 -13.53 27.36 6.48
C GLU A 54 -14.65 26.48 5.92
N GLY A 55 -14.71 25.22 6.34
CA GLY A 55 -15.66 24.25 5.80
C GLY A 55 -15.48 22.83 6.33
N PRO A 56 -16.41 21.91 6.01
CA PRO A 56 -16.31 20.52 6.42
C PRO A 56 -15.11 19.85 5.74
N VAL A 57 -14.23 19.27 6.55
CA VAL A 57 -13.03 18.54 6.11
C VAL A 57 -13.23 17.06 6.41
N GLN A 58 -13.14 16.22 5.40
CA GLN A 58 -13.08 14.77 5.61
C GLN A 58 -11.63 14.34 5.77
N VAL A 59 -11.31 13.64 6.85
CA VAL A 59 -9.96 13.11 7.08
C VAL A 59 -9.98 11.60 7.02
N ALA A 60 -9.21 11.05 6.08
CA ALA A 60 -9.00 9.63 5.95
C ALA A 60 -7.60 9.29 6.47
N ARG A 61 -7.55 8.43 7.50
CA ARG A 61 -6.30 7.95 8.07
C ARG A 61 -5.94 6.59 7.49
N PHE A 62 -4.72 6.49 6.97
CA PHE A 62 -4.14 5.26 6.47
C PHE A 62 -2.89 4.92 7.27
N SER A 63 -2.95 3.79 7.97
CA SER A 63 -1.80 3.23 8.65
C SER A 63 -1.35 1.94 8.01
N ALA A 64 -0.04 1.78 7.82
CA ALA A 64 0.52 0.53 7.32
C ALA A 64 0.23 -0.66 8.26
N LYS A 65 -0.08 -0.37 9.53
CA LYS A 65 -0.41 -1.32 10.59
C LYS A 65 -1.91 -1.48 10.85
N ASP A 66 -2.75 -0.76 10.10
CA ASP A 66 -4.19 -0.81 10.29
C ASP A 66 -4.70 -2.23 10.00
N SER A 67 -5.44 -2.81 10.95
CA SER A 67 -5.97 -4.16 10.82
C SER A 67 -6.89 -4.32 9.61
N ARG A 68 -7.53 -3.23 9.16
CA ARG A 68 -8.39 -3.19 7.96
C ARG A 68 -7.63 -3.45 6.66
N TYR A 69 -6.32 -3.25 6.67
CA TYR A 69 -5.45 -3.46 5.51
C TYR A 69 -4.49 -4.64 5.70
N ARG A 70 -4.74 -5.52 6.69
CA ARG A 70 -3.98 -6.77 6.81
C ARG A 70 -4.12 -7.58 5.56
N GLN A 71 -2.98 -8.04 5.05
CA GLN A 71 -2.88 -8.81 3.82
C GLN A 71 -2.13 -10.10 4.12
N ALA A 72 -2.43 -11.15 3.36
CA ALA A 72 -1.67 -12.38 3.43
C ALA A 72 -0.94 -12.66 2.12
N VAL A 73 0.22 -13.30 2.27
CA VAL A 73 0.96 -13.89 1.17
C VAL A 73 0.90 -15.42 1.27
N LEU A 74 1.10 -16.07 0.14
CA LEU A 74 1.29 -17.52 0.07
C LEU A 74 2.75 -17.78 -0.27
N LEU A 75 3.45 -18.49 0.60
CA LEU A 75 4.79 -19.00 0.32
C LEU A 75 4.66 -20.29 -0.48
N ARG A 76 5.35 -20.34 -1.62
CA ARG A 76 5.42 -21.49 -2.52
C ARG A 76 6.65 -22.34 -2.24
N ASP A 77 6.56 -23.60 -2.64
CA ASP A 77 7.69 -24.54 -2.67
C ASP A 77 8.34 -24.76 -1.29
N VAL A 78 7.55 -24.61 -0.22
CA VAL A 78 7.99 -24.88 1.15
C VAL A 78 7.83 -26.39 1.42
N PRO A 79 8.92 -27.14 1.68
CA PRO A 79 8.84 -28.57 2.00
C PRO A 79 8.00 -28.83 3.26
N TRP A 80 7.20 -29.90 3.25
CA TRP A 80 6.33 -30.26 4.38
C TRP A 80 7.09 -30.51 5.68
N ALA A 81 8.35 -30.98 5.57
CA ALA A 81 9.23 -31.23 6.71
C ALA A 81 9.64 -29.96 7.46
N ILE A 82 9.55 -28.77 6.85
CA ILE A 82 9.85 -27.50 7.54
C ILE A 82 8.68 -27.14 8.45
N PRO A 83 8.86 -27.11 9.79
CA PRO A 83 7.78 -26.79 10.72
C PRO A 83 7.41 -25.31 10.64
N LEU A 84 6.16 -24.98 10.99
CA LEU A 84 5.68 -23.60 10.99
C LEU A 84 6.46 -22.70 11.96
N GLN A 85 7.01 -23.26 13.04
CA GLN A 85 7.84 -22.54 14.01
C GLN A 85 9.12 -21.99 13.37
N ASP A 86 9.77 -22.77 12.50
CA ASP A 86 10.99 -22.32 11.81
C ASP A 86 10.67 -21.25 10.77
N ILE A 87 9.51 -21.35 10.11
CA ILE A 87 9.02 -20.32 9.19
C ILE A 87 8.79 -19.01 9.94
N ASN A 88 8.10 -19.07 11.08
CA ASN A 88 7.84 -17.89 11.91
C ASN A 88 9.15 -17.28 12.44
N SER A 89 10.10 -18.13 12.82
CA SER A 89 11.44 -17.71 13.27
C SER A 89 12.24 -17.06 12.14
N ALA A 90 12.18 -17.59 10.92
CA ALA A 90 12.83 -17.01 9.75
C ALA A 90 12.20 -15.66 9.36
N LEU A 91 10.86 -15.54 9.38
CA LEU A 91 10.13 -14.29 9.14
C LEU A 91 10.53 -13.23 10.19
N SER A 92 10.55 -13.62 11.45
CA SER A 92 10.99 -12.75 12.56
C SER A 92 12.44 -12.29 12.40
N LYS A 93 13.34 -13.20 11.99
CA LYS A 93 14.76 -12.88 11.72
C LYS A 93 14.93 -11.93 10.53
N GLN A 94 14.04 -11.99 9.54
CA GLN A 94 13.98 -11.05 8.41
C GLN A 94 13.30 -9.71 8.79
N GLY A 95 12.84 -9.57 10.04
CA GLY A 95 12.18 -8.37 10.55
C GLY A 95 10.73 -8.22 10.10
N ILE A 96 10.11 -9.30 9.60
CA ILE A 96 8.74 -9.28 9.09
C ILE A 96 7.78 -9.51 10.25
N ALA A 97 6.96 -8.50 10.55
CA ALA A 97 5.87 -8.60 11.51
C ALA A 97 4.71 -9.41 10.92
N THR A 98 4.49 -10.62 11.44
CA THR A 98 3.47 -11.56 10.94
C THR A 98 2.38 -11.83 11.97
N GLY A 99 1.18 -12.12 11.47
CA GLY A 99 0.02 -12.55 12.25
C GLY A 99 -0.09 -14.07 12.21
N SER A 100 -1.22 -14.57 11.69
CA SER A 100 -1.42 -16.01 11.48
C SER A 100 -0.45 -16.59 10.43
N VAL A 101 0.17 -17.73 10.77
CA VAL A 101 0.98 -18.54 9.85
C VAL A 101 0.37 -19.93 9.79
N GLU A 102 -0.16 -20.29 8.64
CA GLU A 102 -0.95 -21.52 8.47
C GLU A 102 -0.41 -22.36 7.32
N ARG A 103 -0.46 -23.68 7.50
CA ARG A 103 -0.12 -24.63 6.45
C ARG A 103 -1.36 -24.93 5.61
N TRP A 104 -1.31 -24.61 4.32
CA TRP A 104 -2.27 -25.08 3.33
C TRP A 104 -1.61 -26.16 2.47
N ARG A 105 -2.41 -26.91 1.69
CA ARG A 105 -1.93 -28.12 0.98
C ARG A 105 -0.63 -27.88 0.19
N GLN A 106 -0.60 -26.83 -0.62
CA GLN A 106 0.54 -26.52 -1.50
C GLN A 106 1.29 -25.24 -1.09
N TYR A 107 0.85 -24.58 -0.03
CA TYR A 107 1.30 -23.23 0.31
C TYR A 107 1.40 -23.06 1.82
N VAL A 108 2.23 -22.11 2.27
CA VAL A 108 2.15 -21.59 3.64
C VAL A 108 1.57 -20.19 3.57
N ARG A 109 0.40 -20.01 4.17
CA ARG A 109 -0.25 -18.72 4.26
C ARG A 109 0.35 -17.93 5.41
N VAL A 110 0.78 -16.71 5.14
CA VAL A 110 1.38 -15.81 6.13
C VAL A 110 0.62 -14.50 6.09
N GLU A 111 -0.11 -14.20 7.15
CA GLU A 111 -0.68 -12.88 7.38
C GLU A 111 0.43 -11.91 7.78
N VAL A 112 0.47 -10.76 7.13
CA VAL A 112 1.48 -9.73 7.35
C VAL A 112 0.78 -8.52 7.99
N LEU A 113 1.34 -8.07 9.11
CA LEU A 113 0.74 -7.00 9.93
C LEU A 113 1.13 -5.60 9.46
N ASP A 114 2.09 -5.49 8.55
CA ASP A 114 2.60 -4.24 8.01
C ASP A 114 2.63 -4.28 6.48
N ALA A 115 2.04 -3.27 5.84
CA ALA A 115 1.97 -3.17 4.37
C ALA A 115 3.35 -3.08 3.70
N GLY A 116 4.35 -2.48 4.36
CA GLY A 116 5.72 -2.42 3.85
C GLY A 116 6.39 -3.80 3.88
N HIS A 117 6.18 -4.56 4.95
CA HIS A 117 6.65 -5.94 5.04
C HIS A 117 5.96 -6.86 4.02
N TYR A 118 4.69 -6.62 3.71
CA TYR A 118 3.97 -7.35 2.69
C TYR A 118 4.65 -7.19 1.32
N GLU A 119 4.94 -5.96 0.92
CA GLU A 119 5.65 -5.65 -0.33
C GLU A 119 7.08 -6.21 -0.33
N LEU A 120 7.80 -6.11 0.79
CA LEU A 120 9.13 -6.69 0.95
C LEU A 120 9.11 -8.20 0.69
N LEU A 121 8.14 -8.90 1.28
CA LEU A 121 8.00 -10.34 1.18
C LEU A 121 7.63 -10.77 -0.25
N LEU A 122 6.80 -10.01 -0.97
CA LEU A 122 6.53 -10.25 -2.39
C LEU A 122 7.77 -10.11 -3.28
N ARG A 123 8.62 -9.11 -3.02
CA ARG A 123 9.80 -8.84 -3.85
C ARG A 123 10.96 -9.78 -3.54
N GLN A 124 11.16 -10.08 -2.26
CA GLN A 124 12.34 -10.79 -1.78
C GLN A 124 12.05 -12.24 -1.36
N GLY A 125 10.80 -12.63 -1.20
CA GLY A 125 10.45 -13.92 -0.61
C GLY A 125 10.92 -14.05 0.84
N LEU A 126 10.66 -15.23 1.41
CA LEU A 126 11.19 -15.59 2.73
C LEU A 126 12.59 -16.16 2.55
N VAL A 127 13.59 -15.52 3.14
CA VAL A 127 14.96 -16.02 3.22
C VAL A 127 15.09 -16.93 4.44
N PHE A 128 15.02 -18.24 4.21
CA PHE A 128 15.05 -19.25 5.27
C PHE A 128 16.49 -19.48 5.76
N PHE A 129 16.88 -18.71 6.78
CA PHE A 129 18.19 -18.77 7.45
C PHE A 129 19.42 -18.69 6.51
N GLY A 130 19.25 -18.15 5.30
CA GLY A 130 20.29 -18.11 4.27
C GLY A 130 20.50 -19.42 3.50
N ALA A 131 19.76 -20.48 3.83
CA ALA A 131 19.86 -21.79 3.18
C ALA A 131 18.94 -21.91 1.96
N ALA A 132 17.75 -21.31 2.00
CA ALA A 132 16.79 -21.35 0.92
C ALA A 132 15.99 -20.04 0.84
N ARG A 133 15.36 -19.80 -0.32
CA ARG A 133 14.43 -18.70 -0.53
C ARG A 133 13.09 -19.23 -1.01
N PHE A 134 12.02 -18.96 -0.28
CA PHE A 134 10.66 -19.31 -0.66
C PHE A 134 9.96 -18.11 -1.28
N SER A 135 9.44 -18.29 -2.49
CA SER A 135 8.77 -17.21 -3.21
C SER A 135 7.41 -16.92 -2.59
N ALA A 136 7.09 -15.64 -2.37
CA ALA A 136 5.80 -15.21 -1.88
C ALA A 136 4.93 -14.70 -3.05
N ILE A 137 3.65 -15.07 -3.05
CA ILE A 137 2.66 -14.54 -3.99
C ILE A 137 1.47 -13.91 -3.22
N PRO A 138 0.75 -12.95 -3.81
CA PRO A 138 -0.46 -12.42 -3.21
C PRO A 138 -1.53 -13.50 -3.02
N GLU A 139 -2.17 -13.58 -1.85
CA GLU A 139 -3.31 -14.49 -1.62
C GLU A 139 -4.44 -14.27 -2.65
N ARG A 140 -4.64 -13.00 -3.06
CA ARG A 140 -5.65 -12.59 -4.04
C ARG A 140 -5.50 -13.21 -5.43
N TRP A 141 -4.38 -13.86 -5.76
CA TRP A 141 -4.22 -14.56 -7.04
C TRP A 141 -5.00 -15.89 -7.13
N TRP A 142 -5.69 -16.31 -6.05
CA TRP A 142 -6.37 -17.61 -6.00
C TRP A 142 -7.91 -17.59 -5.90
N ARG A 143 -8.59 -16.43 -5.88
CA ARG A 143 -10.04 -16.42 -6.17
C ARG A 143 -10.24 -16.49 -7.69
N GLY A 144 -10.22 -17.70 -8.22
CA GLY A 144 -10.78 -17.99 -9.53
C GLY A 144 -12.30 -17.79 -9.51
N GLY A 145 -12.83 -16.97 -10.43
CA GLY A 145 -14.26 -16.86 -10.68
C GLY A 145 -14.71 -15.50 -11.20
N THR A 146 -14.69 -15.37 -12.53
CA THR A 146 -15.39 -14.40 -13.41
C THR A 146 -15.04 -12.90 -13.35
N GLY A 147 -14.66 -12.38 -14.52
CA GLY A 147 -15.02 -11.00 -14.90
C GLY A 147 -13.89 -9.97 -14.88
N ASN A 148 -13.16 -9.91 -15.98
CA ASN A 148 -12.83 -8.69 -16.73
C ASN A 148 -12.78 -7.35 -15.95
N GLY A 149 -11.59 -6.77 -15.82
CA GLY A 149 -11.40 -5.31 -15.69
C GLY A 149 -11.91 -4.65 -14.41
N GLY A 150 -11.23 -4.85 -13.27
CA GLY A 150 -11.65 -4.18 -12.02
C GLY A 150 -10.58 -3.92 -10.96
N GLY A 151 -9.31 -4.27 -11.19
CA GLY A 151 -8.25 -4.24 -10.14
C GLY A 151 -7.97 -2.87 -9.50
N TYR A 152 -8.47 -1.78 -10.09
CA TYR A 152 -8.32 -0.42 -9.56
C TYR A 152 -9.57 0.11 -8.83
N ARG A 153 -10.69 -0.64 -8.79
CA ARG A 153 -11.96 -0.15 -8.23
C ARG A 153 -12.27 -0.59 -6.81
N GLN A 154 -11.47 -1.47 -6.21
CA GLN A 154 -11.74 -2.01 -4.86
C GLN A 154 -10.55 -1.87 -3.91
N CYS A 155 -9.79 -0.78 -4.05
CA CYS A 155 -9.02 -0.28 -2.91
C CYS A 155 -10.01 0.44 -1.98
N PRO A 156 -10.25 -0.03 -0.74
CA PRO A 156 -11.14 0.67 0.21
C PRO A 156 -10.75 2.14 0.37
N VAL A 157 -9.44 2.41 0.29
CA VAL A 157 -8.82 3.74 0.18
C VAL A 157 -9.46 4.59 -0.92
N ARG A 158 -9.57 4.05 -2.14
CA ARG A 158 -10.09 4.78 -3.30
C ARG A 158 -11.59 5.04 -3.18
N GLN A 159 -12.33 4.13 -2.54
CA GLN A 159 -13.76 4.29 -2.29
C GLN A 159 -14.04 5.34 -1.20
N GLN A 160 -13.23 5.36 -0.13
CA GLN A 160 -13.30 6.42 0.88
C GLN A 160 -12.99 7.78 0.28
N LEU A 161 -11.99 7.87 -0.60
CA LEU A 161 -11.65 9.11 -1.29
C LEU A 161 -12.70 9.53 -2.32
N SER A 162 -13.33 8.58 -3.05
CA SER A 162 -14.36 8.92 -4.04
C SER A 162 -15.65 9.43 -3.43
N ASN A 163 -15.94 9.05 -2.19
CA ASN A 163 -17.13 9.49 -1.46
C ASN A 163 -16.89 10.82 -0.71
N ALA A 164 -15.68 11.37 -0.77
CA ALA A 164 -15.34 12.58 -0.04
C ALA A 164 -15.83 13.84 -0.78
N THR A 165 -16.76 14.55 -0.15
CA THR A 165 -17.20 15.89 -0.51
C THR A 165 -16.33 16.93 0.20
N PRO A 166 -16.40 18.21 -0.23
CA PRO A 166 -15.48 18.80 -1.21
C PRO A 166 -14.00 18.77 -0.81
N ILE A 167 -13.66 18.42 0.44
CA ILE A 167 -12.32 18.47 0.99
C ILE A 167 -11.94 17.13 1.62
N SER A 168 -10.90 16.48 1.10
CA SER A 168 -10.32 15.26 1.68
C SER A 168 -8.86 15.46 2.08
N ILE A 169 -8.52 15.09 3.32
CA ILE A 169 -7.15 15.02 3.81
C ILE A 169 -6.81 13.56 4.09
N THR A 170 -5.73 13.09 3.49
CA THR A 170 -5.24 11.73 3.66
C THR A 170 -3.98 11.74 4.51
N LEU A 171 -3.99 11.02 5.63
CA LEU A 171 -2.82 10.85 6.50
C LEU A 171 -2.15 9.51 6.21
N SER A 172 -0.84 9.47 5.92
CA SER A 172 -0.11 8.21 5.64
C SER A 172 1.06 8.00 6.60
N THR A 173 1.27 6.77 7.10
CA THR A 173 2.27 6.45 8.13
C THR A 173 3.37 5.45 7.70
N THR A 174 3.80 5.48 6.43
CA THR A 174 4.99 4.74 5.94
C THR A 174 6.16 5.69 5.69
N ARG A 175 7.40 5.17 5.85
CA ARG A 175 8.67 5.95 5.77
C ARG A 175 8.65 6.94 4.62
N ILE A 176 9.01 8.19 4.92
CA ILE A 176 9.29 9.24 3.94
C ILE A 176 10.44 8.72 3.07
N GLY A 177 10.10 8.13 1.93
CA GLY A 177 11.04 7.33 1.16
C GLY A 177 10.36 6.25 0.34
N ASN A 178 9.35 6.65 -0.45
CA ASN A 178 9.06 6.13 -1.78
C ASN A 178 7.91 6.97 -2.32
N GLN A 179 8.26 7.91 -3.19
CA GLN A 179 7.31 8.73 -3.94
C GLN A 179 6.33 7.78 -4.64
N TYR A 180 5.03 7.96 -4.40
CA TYR A 180 4.05 7.52 -5.39
C TYR A 180 4.46 8.22 -6.70
N PRO A 181 4.81 7.50 -7.77
CA PRO A 181 4.95 8.15 -9.06
C PRO A 181 3.58 8.76 -9.35
N VAL A 182 3.52 10.10 -9.37
CA VAL A 182 2.40 10.81 -9.96
C VAL A 182 2.38 10.34 -11.40
N ASN A 183 1.45 9.45 -11.74
CA ASN A 183 1.11 9.18 -13.12
C ASN A 183 0.55 10.48 -13.69
N THR A 184 1.44 11.35 -14.18
CA THR A 184 1.11 12.30 -15.23
C THR A 184 0.71 11.47 -16.43
N ALA A 185 -0.60 11.20 -16.52
CA ALA A 185 -1.22 10.61 -17.69
C ALA A 185 -1.02 11.58 -18.87
N THR A 186 0.08 11.43 -19.59
CA THR A 186 0.20 11.96 -20.93
C THR A 186 -0.55 11.03 -21.85
N LYS A 187 -1.71 11.50 -22.31
CA LYS A 187 -2.46 10.95 -23.45
C LYS A 187 -1.50 10.79 -24.63
N THR A 188 -1.30 9.57 -25.09
CA THR A 188 -1.05 9.29 -26.50
C THR A 188 -2.10 8.29 -26.97
N SER A 189 -2.98 8.79 -27.85
CA SER A 189 -4.07 8.09 -28.52
C SER A 189 -3.53 6.99 -29.47
N PRO A 190 -4.39 6.08 -29.95
CA PRO A 190 -4.01 4.78 -30.49
C PRO A 190 -3.70 4.82 -31.99
N SER A 191 -2.85 3.91 -32.47
CA SER A 191 -2.81 3.57 -33.90
C SER A 191 -3.00 2.06 -34.11
N SER A 192 -3.82 1.78 -35.12
CA SER A 192 -4.54 0.54 -35.39
C SER A 192 -3.68 -0.62 -35.93
N HIS A 193 -4.30 -1.80 -35.84
CA HIS A 193 -4.04 -3.05 -36.56
C HIS A 193 -3.48 -2.91 -37.99
N GLU A 194 -2.54 -3.79 -38.34
CA GLU A 194 -2.65 -4.56 -39.60
C GLU A 194 -1.96 -5.92 -39.49
N GLN A 195 -2.60 -6.95 -40.04
CA GLN A 195 -2.21 -8.36 -40.01
C GLN A 195 -1.22 -8.70 -41.14
N GLN A 196 -0.36 -9.68 -40.83
CA GLN A 196 0.54 -10.53 -41.64
C GLN A 196 0.22 -10.75 -43.14
N PRO A 197 1.22 -11.13 -43.99
CA PRO A 197 1.56 -12.57 -44.12
C PRO A 197 3.02 -12.95 -44.48
N LEU A 198 3.24 -14.26 -44.37
CA LEU A 198 4.41 -15.10 -44.70
C LEU A 198 5.25 -14.66 -45.91
N LYS A 199 6.57 -14.88 -45.82
CA LYS A 199 7.39 -15.29 -46.97
C LYS A 199 8.30 -16.46 -46.64
N SER A 200 8.34 -17.39 -47.59
CA SER A 200 9.09 -18.63 -47.64
C SER A 200 10.41 -18.42 -48.41
N SER A 201 11.43 -19.20 -48.00
CA SER A 201 12.59 -19.72 -48.76
C SER A 201 13.62 -18.76 -49.38
N GLN A 202 14.90 -18.92 -48.99
CA GLN A 202 15.93 -19.57 -49.83
C GLN A 202 17.30 -19.62 -49.13
N SER A 203 17.85 -20.83 -48.99
CA SER A 203 19.22 -21.21 -49.37
C SER A 203 19.22 -22.71 -49.62
#